data_AF-A0A9P0HFY4-F1
#
_entry.id   AF-A0A9P0HFY4-F1
#
_cell.length_a   1.000
_cell.length_b   1.000
_cell.length_c   1.000
_cell.angle_alpha   90.00
_cell.angle_beta   90.00
_cell.angle_gamma   90.00
#
_symmetry.space_group_name_H-M   'P 1'
#
loop_
_entity.id
_entity.type
_entity.pdbx_description
1 polymer ?
#
loop_
_entity_poly.entity_id
_entity_poly.type
_entity_poly.pdbx_seq_one_letter_code
_entity_poly.pdbx_strand_id
1 'polypeptide(L)'
;MIFIQQDSAPAQLSSGCKRTFQSSSLPRIGPSGSTDLNPPDYRLWSELEMACHRAHPNLESLKQSLVRAVEHFPQEVLGAAIDDWARRLNACVKGKGGHFE
;
A
#
# COMPACT_ATOMS: atom_id res chain seq x y z
N MET A 1 7.13 2.43 18.47
CA MET A 1 7.13 1.14 17.75
C MET A 1 6.54 1.39 16.37
N ILE A 2 7.24 1.05 15.29
CA ILE A 2 6.79 1.28 13.91
C ILE A 2 6.44 -0.08 13.30
N PHE A 3 5.26 -0.18 12.69
CA PHE A 3 4.83 -1.34 11.92
C PHE A 3 4.97 -1.05 10.44
N ILE A 4 5.54 -2.01 9.72
CA ILE A 4 5.68 -1.94 8.26
C ILE A 4 4.85 -3.08 7.69
N GLN A 5 3.86 -2.72 6.88
CA GLN A 5 3.13 -3.70 6.07
C GLN A 5 3.63 -3.62 4.63
N GLN A 6 3.99 -4.77 4.07
CA GLN A 6 4.37 -4.94 2.67
C GLN A 6 3.79 -6.26 2.15
N ASP A 7 3.79 -6.44 0.84
CA ASP A 7 3.39 -7.69 0.20
C ASP A 7 4.45 -8.80 0.38
N SER A 8 4.29 -9.92 -0.34
CA SER A 8 5.19 -11.09 -0.26
C SER A 8 6.17 -11.16 -1.45
N ALA A 9 6.39 -10.08 -2.21
CA ALA A 9 7.21 -10.11 -3.41
C ALA A 9 8.64 -10.61 -3.09
N PRO A 10 9.28 -11.37 -4.01
CA PRO A 10 10.57 -12.00 -3.74
C PRO A 10 11.66 -11.04 -3.26
N ALA A 11 11.67 -9.81 -3.79
CA ALA A 11 12.62 -8.77 -3.39
C ALA A 11 12.48 -8.36 -1.91
N GLN A 12 11.24 -8.28 -1.41
CA GLN A 12 10.92 -7.91 -0.04
C GLN A 12 11.25 -9.04 0.96
N LEU A 13 11.27 -10.29 0.49
CA LEU A 13 11.64 -11.47 1.29
C LEU A 13 13.14 -11.76 1.33
N SER A 14 13.96 -11.00 0.61
CA SER A 14 15.40 -11.20 0.53
C SER A 14 16.10 -10.98 1.88
N SER A 15 17.22 -11.67 2.09
CA SER A 15 18.04 -11.54 3.31
C SER A 15 18.56 -10.11 3.53
N GLY A 16 18.86 -9.39 2.45
CA GLY A 16 19.24 -7.98 2.49
C GLY A 16 18.11 -7.09 3.00
N CYS A 17 16.90 -7.24 2.45
CA CYS A 17 15.73 -6.47 2.87
C CYS A 17 15.36 -6.75 4.34
N LYS A 18 15.31 -8.04 4.73
CA LYS A 18 15.04 -8.46 6.11
C LYS A 18 16.02 -7.84 7.12
N ARG A 19 17.31 -7.80 6.78
CA ARG A 19 18.36 -7.25 7.66
C ARG A 19 18.19 -5.74 7.89
N THR A 20 17.80 -4.99 6.86
CA THR A 20 17.59 -3.54 6.96
C THR A 20 16.39 -3.19 7.86
N PHE A 21 15.31 -3.95 7.78
CA PHE A 21 14.09 -3.68 8.55
C PHE A 21 14.11 -4.23 9.99
N GLN A 22 14.89 -5.28 10.26
CA GLN A 22 14.98 -5.91 11.59
C GLN A 22 15.62 -5.02 12.68
N SER A 23 16.32 -3.93 12.35
CA SER A 23 17.01 -3.11 13.34
C SER A 23 16.10 -2.16 14.14
N SER A 24 14.86 -1.90 13.68
CA SER A 24 13.93 -0.97 14.35
C SER A 24 12.44 -1.20 14.07
N SER A 25 12.10 -2.13 13.18
CA SER A 25 10.75 -2.31 12.64
C SER A 25 10.33 -3.78 12.69
N LEU A 26 9.04 -4.04 12.93
CA LEU A 26 8.47 -5.38 12.73
C LEU A 26 7.77 -5.43 11.36
N PRO A 27 8.37 -6.09 10.35
CA PRO A 27 7.72 -6.28 9.07
C PRO A 27 6.62 -7.34 9.18
N ARG A 28 5.39 -6.97 8.81
CA ARG A 28 4.31 -7.90 8.51
C ARG A 28 4.25 -8.11 7.01
N ILE A 29 4.65 -9.29 6.60
CA ILE A 29 4.46 -9.78 5.24
C ILE A 29 2.99 -10.21 5.12
N GLY A 30 2.24 -9.55 4.24
CA GLY A 30 0.85 -9.90 3.94
C GLY A 30 0.74 -11.23 3.19
N PRO A 31 -0.39 -11.95 3.26
CA PRO A 31 -0.59 -13.18 2.49
C PRO A 31 -0.44 -12.93 0.98
N SER A 32 0.03 -13.93 0.24
CA SER A 32 0.22 -13.80 -1.21
C SER A 32 -1.10 -13.46 -1.92
N GLY A 33 -1.07 -12.49 -2.83
CA GLY A 33 -2.26 -12.07 -3.58
C GLY A 33 -3.31 -11.27 -2.79
N SER A 34 -2.96 -10.75 -1.60
CA SER A 34 -3.91 -10.04 -0.73
C SER A 34 -3.97 -8.53 -0.95
N THR A 35 -4.31 -8.11 -2.18
CA THR A 35 -4.61 -6.69 -2.49
C THR A 35 -5.67 -6.13 -1.55
N ASP A 36 -6.64 -6.96 -1.16
CA ASP A 36 -7.75 -6.58 -0.27
C ASP A 36 -7.31 -6.21 1.16
N LEU A 37 -6.06 -6.52 1.54
CA LEU A 37 -5.48 -6.22 2.86
C LEU A 37 -4.37 -5.17 2.82
N ASN A 38 -4.00 -4.66 1.64
CA ASN A 38 -2.95 -3.67 1.49
C ASN A 38 -3.53 -2.27 1.23
N PRO A 39 -3.41 -1.30 2.17
CA PRO A 39 -4.02 0.03 2.03
C PRO A 39 -3.73 0.77 0.73
N PRO A 40 -2.48 0.71 0.20
CA PRO A 40 -2.21 1.26 -1.11
C PRO A 40 -3.08 0.64 -2.21
N ASP A 41 -3.24 -0.68 -2.22
CA ASP A 41 -3.94 -1.39 -3.29
C ASP A 41 -5.45 -1.21 -3.25
N TYR A 42 -6.08 -1.31 -2.07
CA TYR A 42 -7.55 -1.22 -1.98
C TYR A 42 -8.08 0.22 -1.87
N ARG A 43 -7.23 1.24 -1.65
CA ARG A 43 -7.63 2.66 -1.61
C ARG A 43 -6.66 3.59 -2.34
N LEU A 44 -5.42 3.68 -1.88
CA LEU A 44 -4.60 4.88 -2.15
C LEU A 44 -4.13 4.99 -3.61
N TRP A 45 -3.90 3.87 -4.29
CA TRP A 45 -3.48 3.88 -5.70
C TRP A 45 -4.55 4.43 -6.62
N SER A 46 -5.83 4.15 -6.35
CA SER A 46 -6.94 4.70 -7.16
C SER A 46 -6.99 6.23 -7.12
N GLU A 47 -6.60 6.84 -6.00
CA GLU A 47 -6.53 8.30 -5.86
C GLU A 47 -5.37 8.90 -6.67
N LEU A 48 -4.23 8.20 -6.73
CA LEU A 48 -3.04 8.66 -7.50
C LEU A 48 -3.13 8.34 -8.99
N GLU A 49 -3.98 7.40 -9.39
CA GLU A 49 -4.17 7.00 -10.79
C GLU A 49 -4.58 8.19 -11.67
N MET A 50 -5.36 9.12 -11.11
CA MET A 50 -5.75 10.37 -11.78
C MET A 50 -4.55 11.23 -12.21
N ALA A 51 -3.44 11.18 -11.48
CA ALA A 51 -2.20 11.89 -11.84
C ALA A 51 -1.48 11.26 -13.04
N CYS A 52 -1.79 9.99 -13.35
CA CYS A 52 -1.25 9.22 -14.47
C CYS A 52 -2.18 9.21 -15.69
N HIS A 53 -3.46 9.59 -15.55
CA HIS A 53 -4.44 9.62 -16.65
C HIS A 53 -4.10 10.62 -17.77
N ARG A 54 -3.25 11.61 -17.50
CA ARG A 54 -2.81 12.57 -18.52
C ARG A 54 -1.53 12.09 -19.18
N ALA A 55 -1.42 12.29 -20.49
CA ALA A 55 -0.17 12.00 -21.19
C ALA A 55 0.95 12.88 -20.66
N HIS A 56 2.09 12.26 -20.31
CA HIS A 56 3.29 12.95 -19.88
C HIS A 56 4.35 12.90 -20.98
N PRO A 57 5.01 14.02 -21.32
CA PRO A 57 6.03 14.06 -22.37
C PRO A 57 7.31 13.30 -22.02
N ASN A 58 7.55 13.05 -20.73
CA ASN A 58 8.73 12.33 -20.22
C ASN A 58 8.52 11.88 -18.76
N LEU A 59 9.45 11.07 -18.26
CA LEU A 59 9.44 10.54 -16.90
C LEU A 59 9.47 11.63 -15.83
N GLU A 60 10.18 12.73 -16.06
CA GLU A 60 10.29 13.82 -15.08
C GLU A 60 8.95 14.54 -14.90
N SER A 61 8.20 14.74 -15.99
CA SER A 61 6.85 15.28 -15.93
C SER A 61 5.89 14.36 -15.16
N LEU A 62 5.97 13.05 -15.37
CA LEU A 62 5.18 12.07 -14.61
C LEU A 62 5.53 12.11 -13.12
N LYS A 63 6.83 12.11 -12.79
CA LYS A 63 7.32 12.20 -11.41
C LYS A 63 6.81 13.47 -10.71
N GLN A 64 6.89 14.62 -11.37
CA GLN A 64 6.38 15.88 -10.82
C GLN A 64 4.85 15.86 -10.61
N SER A 65 4.10 15.22 -11.52
CA SER A 65 2.65 15.04 -11.38
C SER A 65 2.31 14.21 -10.14
N LEU A 66 3.00 13.07 -9.97
CA LEU A 66 2.82 12.19 -8.82
C LEU A 66 3.20 12.86 -7.50
N VAL A 67 4.33 13.58 -7.45
CA VAL A 67 4.75 14.32 -6.24
C VAL A 67 3.68 15.34 -5.84
N ARG A 68 3.17 16.13 -6.79
CA ARG A 68 2.09 17.09 -6.50
C ARG A 68 0.81 16.40 -6.04
N ALA A 69 0.45 15.26 -6.63
CA ALA A 69 -0.73 14.50 -6.22
C ALA A 69 -0.61 13.98 -4.78
N VAL A 70 0.58 13.51 -4.39
CA VAL A 70 0.87 13.09 -3.01
C VAL A 70 0.89 14.28 -2.04
N GLU A 71 1.45 15.42 -2.43
CA GLU A 71 1.47 16.64 -1.60
C GLU A 71 0.06 17.17 -1.29
N HIS A 72 -0.88 16.97 -2.21
CA HIS A 72 -2.28 17.38 -2.06
C HIS A 72 -3.20 16.22 -1.69
N PHE A 73 -2.64 15.08 -1.27
CA PHE A 73 -3.41 13.90 -0.95
C PHE A 73 -4.32 14.17 0.26
N PRO A 74 -5.62 13.84 0.21
CA PRO A 74 -6.51 14.10 1.32
C PRO A 74 -6.11 13.26 2.55
N GLN A 75 -5.77 13.93 3.65
CA GLN A 75 -5.34 13.24 4.88
C GLN A 75 -6.46 12.37 5.46
N GLU A 76 -7.72 12.76 5.24
CA GLU A 76 -8.91 12.01 5.61
C GLU A 76 -8.98 10.67 4.87
N VAL A 77 -8.58 10.63 3.59
CA VAL A 77 -8.56 9.39 2.81
C VAL A 77 -7.45 8.47 3.30
N LEU A 78 -6.28 9.01 3.65
CA LEU A 78 -5.20 8.23 4.26
C LEU A 78 -5.61 7.64 5.61
N GLY A 79 -6.21 8.45 6.49
CA GLY A 79 -6.72 8.01 7.79
C GLY A 79 -7.80 6.93 7.63
N ALA A 80 -8.78 7.16 6.75
CA ALA A 80 -9.84 6.20 6.47
C ALA A 80 -9.30 4.87 5.93
N ALA A 81 -8.28 4.88 5.06
CA ALA A 81 -7.65 3.65 4.58
C ALA A 81 -6.99 2.88 5.73
N ILE A 82 -6.27 3.55 6.63
CA ILE A 82 -5.63 2.91 7.78
C ILE A 82 -6.68 2.33 8.74
N ASP A 83 -7.72 3.08 9.05
CA ASP A 83 -8.79 2.65 9.96
C ASP A 83 -9.61 1.48 9.40
N ASP A 84 -9.79 1.43 8.07
CA ASP A 84 -10.53 0.36 7.38
C ASP A 84 -9.81 -0.99 7.40
N TRP A 85 -8.50 -1.00 7.64
CA TRP A 85 -7.67 -2.20 7.61
C TRP A 85 -8.16 -3.28 8.58
N ALA A 86 -8.56 -2.89 9.80
CA ALA A 86 -9.05 -3.84 10.79
C ALA A 86 -10.40 -4.46 10.38
N ARG A 87 -11.28 -3.68 9.74
CA ARG A 87 -12.54 -4.19 9.19
C ARG A 87 -12.27 -5.21 8.08
N ARG A 88 -11.36 -4.88 7.16
CA ARG A 88 -10.95 -5.74 6.04
C ARG A 88 -10.31 -7.05 6.52
N LEU A 89 -9.43 -6.99 7.53
CA LEU A 89 -8.87 -8.19 8.15
C LEU A 89 -9.96 -9.11 8.71
N ASN A 90 -10.96 -8.54 9.40
CA ASN A 90 -12.08 -9.33 9.92
C ASN A 90 -12.93 -9.94 8.80
N ALA A 91 -13.13 -9.23 7.68
CA ALA A 91 -13.81 -9.77 6.51
C ALA A 91 -13.04 -10.96 5.91
N CYS A 92 -11.71 -10.84 5.76
CA CYS A 92 -10.83 -11.93 5.33
C CYS A 92 -10.97 -13.17 6.23
N VAL A 93 -10.94 -12.98 7.56
CA VAL A 93 -11.09 -14.08 8.53
C VAL A 93 -12.46 -14.75 8.39
N LYS A 94 -13.54 -13.97 8.29
CA LYS A 94 -14.91 -14.51 8.10
C LYS A 94 -15.05 -15.25 6.77
N GLY A 95 -14.41 -14.74 5.72
CA GLY A 95 -14.33 -15.34 4.40
C GLY A 95 -13.33 -16.50 4.30
N LYS A 96 -12.67 -16.89 5.40
CA LYS A 96 -11.64 -17.95 5.44
C LYS A 96 -10.52 -17.73 4.41
N GLY A 97 -10.12 -16.48 4.20
CA GLY A 97 -9.10 -16.09 3.23
C GLY A 97 -9.59 -15.88 1.81
N GLY A 98 -10.90 -15.98 1.55
CA GLY A 98 -11.51 -15.58 0.27
C GLY A 98 -11.52 -14.05 0.06
N HIS A 99 -11.76 -13.63 -1.19
CA HIS A 99 -11.89 -12.22 -1.58
C HIS A 99 -13.12 -11.53 -0.98
N PHE A 100 -13.03 -10.22 -0.79
CA PHE A 100 -14.09 -9.38 -0.20
C PHE A 100 -13.98 -7.91 -0.64
N GLU A 101 -15.02 -7.12 -0.40
CA GLU A 101 -15.08 -5.67 -0.67
C GLU A 101 -15.15 -4.81 0.61
#